data_AF-A0A2J6PDM4-F1
#
_entry.id   AF-A0A2J6PDM4-F1
#
_cell.length_a   1.000
_cell.length_b   1.000
_cell.length_c   1.000
_cell.angle_alpha   90.00
_cell.angle_beta   90.00
_cell.angle_gamma   90.00
#
_symmetry.space_group_name_H-M   'P 1'
#
loop_
_entity.id
_entity.type
_entity.pdbx_description
1 polymer ?
#
loop_
_entity_poly.entity_id
_entity_poly.type
_entity_poly.pdbx_seq_one_letter_code
_entity_poly.pdbx_strand_id
1 'polypeptide(L)' 'LPDPEKFTGSTYKFDTWLPSIKAKLRVDSPIIGDEIAQFYYIYLNLDSSVQSIVLL' A
#
# COMPACT_ATOMS: atom_id res chain seq x y z
N LEU A 1 11.79 3.83 5.10
CA LEU A 1 12.05 3.66 3.64
C LEU A 1 11.32 4.75 2.85
N PRO A 2 11.69 5.11 1.60
CA PRO A 2 10.85 5.98 0.78
C PRO A 2 9.47 5.34 0.56
N ASP A 3 8.45 6.16 0.35
CA ASP A 3 7.12 5.66 0.01
C ASP A 3 7.12 5.04 -1.39
N PRO A 4 6.45 3.89 -1.59
CA PRO A 4 6.31 3.30 -2.91
C PRO A 4 5.40 4.15 -3.80
N GLU A 5 5.52 3.98 -5.13
CA GLU A 5 4.50 4.49 -6.04
C GLU A 5 3.12 3.89 -5.75
N LYS A 6 2.06 4.63 -6.05
CA LYS A 6 0.70 4.10 -5.90
C LYS A 6 0.45 2.92 -6.84
N PHE A 7 -0.26 1.91 -6.34
CA PHE A 7 -0.65 0.78 -7.18
C PHE A 7 -1.82 1.15 -8.08
N THR A 8 -1.61 1.07 -9.40
CA THR A 8 -2.60 1.46 -10.41
C THR A 8 -3.48 0.30 -10.90
N GLY A 9 -3.41 -0.88 -10.26
CA GLY A 9 -4.15 -2.07 -10.70
C GLY A 9 -3.46 -2.86 -11.81
N SER A 10 -2.29 -2.41 -12.29
CA SER A 10 -1.52 -3.12 -13.32
C SER A 10 -0.92 -4.42 -12.77
N THR A 11 -1.35 -5.56 -13.30
CA THR A 11 -0.83 -6.89 -12.92
C THR A 11 0.68 -7.01 -13.13
N TYR A 12 1.21 -6.42 -14.20
CA TYR A 12 2.65 -6.40 -14.51
C TYR A 12 3.49 -5.67 -13.46
N LYS A 13 2.90 -4.70 -12.74
CA LYS A 13 3.59 -3.96 -11.68
C LYS A 13 3.36 -4.54 -10.29
N PHE A 14 2.44 -5.49 -10.15
CA PHE A 14 2.06 -6.04 -8.85
C PHE A 14 3.24 -6.72 -8.14
N ASP A 15 4.03 -7.50 -8.88
CA ASP A 15 5.19 -8.22 -8.34
C ASP A 15 6.30 -7.29 -7.84
N THR A 16 6.34 -6.04 -8.30
CA THR A 16 7.26 -5.01 -7.81
C THR A 16 6.65 -4.22 -6.66
N TRP A 17 5.36 -3.89 -6.76
CA TRP A 17 4.67 -3.06 -5.77
C TRP A 17 4.46 -3.81 -4.45
N LEU A 18 4.04 -5.08 -4.50
CA LEU A 18 3.72 -5.86 -3.30
C LEU A 18 4.93 -6.05 -2.37
N PRO A 19 6.14 -6.41 -2.84
CA PRO A 19 7.32 -6.43 -1.98
C PRO A 19 7.68 -5.06 -1.42
N SER A 20 7.49 -3.98 -2.19
CA SER A 20 7.82 -2.62 -1.77
C SER A 20 6.94 -2.15 -0.61
N ILE A 21 5.61 -2.32 -0.71
CA ILE A 21 4.69 -1.95 0.38
C ILE A 21 4.90 -2.85 1.61
N LYS A 22 5.20 -4.15 1.43
CA LYS A 22 5.56 -5.06 2.53
C LYS A 22 6.84 -4.64 3.24
N ALA A 23 7.88 -4.25 2.50
CA ALA A 23 9.13 -3.78 3.07
C ALA A 23 8.92 -2.49 3.88
N LYS A 24 8.12 -1.56 3.34
CA LYS A 24 7.76 -0.32 4.01
C LYS A 24 6.99 -0.56 5.31
N LEU A 25 5.97 -1.42 5.30
CA LEU A 25 5.24 -1.82 6.52
C LEU A 25 6.16 -2.49 7.54
N ARG A 26 7.05 -3.38 7.10
CA ARG A 26 7.98 -4.08 8.00
C ARG A 26 8.91 -3.11 8.75
N VAL A 27 9.38 -2.06 8.09
CA VAL A 27 10.32 -1.10 8.69
C VAL A 27 9.57 -0.01 9.47
N ASP A 28 8.47 0.50 8.91
CA ASP A 28 7.83 1.72 9.40
C ASP A 28 6.56 1.42 10.23
N SER A 29 6.15 0.15 10.41
CA SER A 29 4.97 -0.23 11.23
C SER A 29 4.92 0.46 12.60
N PRO A 30 6.01 0.53 13.40
CA PRO A 30 5.99 1.23 14.68
C PRO A 30 5.66 2.73 14.59
N ILE A 31 5.95 3.36 13.45
CA ILE A 31 5.69 4.79 13.18
C ILE A 31 4.31 4.99 12.56
N ILE A 32 3.90 4.08 11.67
CA ILE A 32 2.58 4.10 11.02
C ILE A 32 1.48 3.91 12.08
N GLY A 33 1.72 3.08 13.09
CA GLY A 33 0.82 2.88 14.22
C GLY A 33 0.20 1.49 14.24
N ASP A 34 -1.02 1.42 14.77
CA ASP A 34 -1.77 0.16 14.91
C ASP A 34 -2.20 -0.44 13.56
N GLU A 35 -2.87 -1.58 13.61
CA GLU A 35 -3.32 -2.31 12.42
C GLU A 35 -4.30 -1.50 11.56
N ILE A 36 -5.11 -0.63 12.17
CA ILE A 36 -6.05 0.25 11.46
C ILE A 36 -5.27 1.31 10.68
N ALA A 37 -4.30 1.96 11.32
CA ALA A 37 -3.43 2.93 10.66
C ALA A 37 -2.61 2.29 9.53
N GLN A 38 -2.13 1.06 9.73
CA GLN A 38 -1.44 0.29 8.69
C GLN A 38 -2.35 -0.07 7.51
N PHE A 39 -3.60 -0.46 7.77
CA PHE A 39 -4.59 -0.66 6.72
C PHE A 39 -4.79 0.61 5.89
N TYR A 40 -5.04 1.76 6.55
CA TYR A 40 -5.24 3.02 5.85
C TYR A 40 -3.99 3.47 5.10
N TYR A 41 -2.79 3.20 5.62
CA TYR A 41 -1.55 3.45 4.91
C TYR A 41 -1.50 2.67 3.58
N ILE A 42 -1.82 1.38 3.59
CA ILE A 42 -1.88 0.57 2.36
C ILE A 42 -2.96 1.10 1.41
N TYR A 43 -4.16 1.36 1.93
CA TYR A 43 -5.29 1.86 1.15
C TYR A 43 -4.97 3.18 0.44
N LEU A 44 -4.34 4.13 1.12
CA LEU A 44 -3.91 5.41 0.55
C LEU A 44 -2.79 5.29 -0.50
N ASN A 45 -2.06 4.17 -0.48
CA ASN A 45 -1.07 3.79 -1.50
C ASN A 45 -1.68 3.03 -2.69
N LEU A 46 -3.00 2.89 -2.75
CA LEU A 46 -3.71 2.46 -3.96
C LEU A 46 -4.11 3.69 -4.78
N ASP A 47 -4.14 3.55 -6.11
CA ASP A 47 -4.76 4.55 -6.99
C ASP A 47 -6.27 4.64 -6.73
N SER A 48 -6.88 5.81 -6.95
CA SER A 48 -8.30 6.03 -6.67
C SER A 48 -9.22 5.09 -7.45
N SER A 49 -8.82 4.70 -8.67
CA SER A 49 -9.54 3.70 -9.47
C SER A 49 -9.57 2.32 -8.81
N VAL A 50 -8.49 1.94 -8.11
CA VAL A 50 -8.36 0.66 -7.40
C VAL A 50 -9.07 0.72 -6.05
N GLN A 51 -8.93 1.82 -5.32
CA GLN A 51 -9.64 2.07 -4.07
C GLN A 51 -11.16 1.86 -4.20
N SER A 52 -11.71 2.35 -5.31
CA SER A 52 -13.15 2.25 -5.61
C SER A 52 -13.65 0.81 -5.74
N ILE A 53 -12.76 -0.18 -5.96
CA ILE A 53 -13.11 -1.61 -6.02
C ILE A 53 -13.07 -2.25 -4.63
N VAL A 54 -12.22 -1.74 -3.73
CA VAL A 54 -11.97 -2.33 -2.40
C VAL A 54 -13.09 -2.02 -1.40
N LEU A 55 -13.81 -0.91 -1.58
CA LEU A 55 -14.91 -0.48 -0.71
C LEU A 55 -16.31 -0.81 -1.24
N LEU A 56 -16.41 -1.58 -2.34
CA LEU A 56 -17.66 -2.14 -2.86
C LEU A 56 -17.92 -3.52 -2.25
#